data_AF-A0AAJ5R0G7-F1
#
_entry.id   AF-A0AAJ5R0G7-F1
#
_cell.length_a   1.000
_cell.length_b   1.000
_cell.length_c   1.000
_cell.angle_alpha   90.00
_cell.angle_beta   90.00
_cell.angle_gamma   90.00
#
_symmetry.space_group_name_H-M   'P 1'
#
loop_
_entity.id
_entity.type
_entity.pdbx_description
1 polymer ?
#
loop_
_entity_poly.entity_id
_entity_poly.type
_entity_poly.pdbx_seq_one_letter_code
_entity_poly.pdbx_strand_id
1 'polypeptide(L)'
;MSTPSPARTFVKVIAFISLCLGALSVLTSLLSIVRLELFPDQEPGMLQGLLGVPIPPRFSWVLRDTLELSLANGALSLLFICVGCGLLYQREWARRGIMALLLFVTLVNFSVLPLMGVLFDTVMTLLTPEMIVALETTTLLHQARWTFLGVGVVVAIAVAVLNGWMILRFQAPEIRAQFH
;
A
#
# COMPACT_ATOMS: atom_id res chain seq x y z
N MET A 1 5.69 22.28 33.78
CA MET A 1 5.29 21.31 32.75
C MET A 1 6.54 20.83 32.06
N SER A 2 7.02 19.62 32.37
CA SER A 2 8.19 19.03 31.71
C SER A 2 7.83 18.71 30.26
N THR A 3 8.46 19.39 29.31
CA THR A 3 8.33 19.07 27.89
C THR A 3 8.73 17.62 27.68
N PRO A 4 7.88 16.79 27.04
CA PRO A 4 8.27 15.42 26.74
C PRO A 4 9.52 15.43 25.85
N SER A 5 10.46 14.53 26.12
CA SER A 5 11.69 14.45 25.32
C SER A 5 11.32 14.25 23.84
N PRO A 6 12.07 14.84 22.88
CA PRO A 6 11.76 14.76 21.46
C PRO A 6 11.65 13.32 20.96
N ALA A 7 12.43 12.41 21.55
CA ALA A 7 12.37 10.98 21.27
C ALA A 7 11.05 10.32 21.72
N ARG A 8 10.46 10.75 22.84
CA ARG A 8 9.15 10.24 23.33
C ARG A 8 7.99 10.75 22.48
N THR A 9 8.06 12.01 22.05
CA THR A 9 7.07 12.60 21.12
C THR A 9 7.10 11.89 19.77
N PHE A 10 8.29 11.58 19.25
CA PHE A 10 8.44 10.81 18.01
C PHE A 10 7.76 9.43 18.10
N VAL A 11 8.07 8.64 19.14
CA VAL A 11 7.45 7.31 19.32
C VAL A 11 5.92 7.42 19.40
N LYS A 12 5.40 8.43 20.11
CA LYS A 12 3.96 8.65 20.23
C LYS A 12 3.31 9.00 18.90
N VAL A 13 3.93 9.86 18.09
CA VAL A 13 3.44 10.22 16.75
C VAL A 13 3.41 8.99 15.84
N ILE A 14 4.48 8.18 15.82
CA ILE A 14 4.54 6.96 15.00
C ILE A 14 3.49 5.92 15.46
N ALA A 15 3.28 5.80 16.77
CA ALA A 15 2.23 4.93 17.30
C ALA A 15 0.83 5.37 16.84
N PHE A 16 0.53 6.68 16.89
CA PHE A 16 -0.73 7.23 16.39
C PHE A 16 -0.89 7.04 14.88
N ILE A 17 0.16 7.30 14.10
CA ILE A 17 0.14 7.08 12.65
C ILE A 17 -0.16 5.60 12.36
N SER A 18 0.49 4.67 13.06
CA SER A 18 0.27 3.23 12.90
C SER A 18 -1.17 2.83 13.25
N LEU A 19 -1.75 3.40 14.31
CA LEU A 19 -3.15 3.19 14.68
C LEU A 19 -4.12 3.77 13.64
N CYS A 20 -3.86 4.98 13.14
CA CYS A 20 -4.67 5.59 12.09
C CYS A 20 -4.62 4.80 10.79
N LEU A 21 -3.43 4.33 10.38
CA LEU A 21 -3.29 3.45 9.21
C LEU A 21 -4.02 2.12 9.41
N GLY A 22 -3.88 1.51 10.59
CA GLY A 22 -4.61 0.29 10.93
C GLY A 22 -6.13 0.50 10.88
N ALA A 23 -6.64 1.58 11.47
CA ALA A 23 -8.06 1.92 11.48
C ALA A 23 -8.61 2.21 10.07
N LEU A 24 -7.86 2.99 9.28
CA LEU A 24 -8.22 3.26 7.88
C LEU A 24 -8.25 1.96 7.07
N SER A 25 -7.29 1.07 7.30
CA SER A 25 -7.20 -0.21 6.62
C SER A 25 -8.30 -1.20 7.02
N VAL A 26 -8.76 -1.16 8.28
CA VAL A 26 -9.98 -1.86 8.71
C VAL A 26 -11.20 -1.30 7.98
N LEU A 27 -11.29 0.03 7.86
CA LEU A 27 -12.42 0.68 7.19
C LEU A 27 -12.46 0.37 5.68
N THR A 28 -11.31 0.34 5.00
CA THR A 28 -11.24 -0.08 3.60
C THR A 28 -11.55 -1.57 3.42
N SER A 29 -11.16 -2.42 4.38
CA SER A 29 -11.52 -3.85 4.38
C SER A 29 -13.04 -4.03 4.56
N LEU A 30 -13.64 -3.29 5.50
CA LEU A 30 -15.09 -3.28 5.71
C LEU A 30 -15.85 -2.81 4.46
N LEU A 31 -15.40 -1.72 3.83
CA LEU A 31 -15.98 -1.25 2.57
C LEU A 31 -15.85 -2.30 1.44
N SER A 32 -14.79 -3.09 1.44
CA SER A 32 -14.60 -4.15 0.44
C SER A 32 -15.52 -5.35 0.71
N ILE A 33 -15.71 -5.74 1.98
CA ILE A 33 -16.67 -6.78 2.38
C ILE A 33 -18.11 -6.34 2.09
N VAL A 34 -18.48 -5.11 2.45
CA VAL A 34 -19.83 -4.56 2.18
C VAL A 34 -20.09 -4.52 0.67
N ARG A 35 -19.10 -4.17 -0.14
CA ARG A 35 -19.24 -4.24 -1.61
C ARG A 35 -19.45 -5.68 -2.10
N LEU A 36 -18.74 -6.66 -1.53
CA LEU A 36 -18.90 -8.07 -1.87
C LEU A 36 -20.31 -8.58 -1.55
N GLU A 37 -20.86 -8.20 -0.39
CA GLU A 37 -22.22 -8.58 0.05
C GLU A 37 -23.32 -7.87 -0.74
N LEU A 38 -23.12 -6.59 -1.08
CA LEU A 38 -24.12 -5.80 -1.81
C LEU A 38 -24.16 -6.16 -3.31
N PHE A 39 -23.04 -6.67 -3.84
CA PHE A 39 -22.86 -6.95 -5.26
C PHE A 39 -22.17 -8.31 -5.51
N PRO A 40 -22.76 -9.43 -5.07
CA PRO A 40 -22.14 -10.75 -5.12
C PRO A 40 -21.86 -11.25 -6.55
N ASP A 41 -22.65 -10.81 -7.53
CA ASP A 41 -22.54 -11.23 -8.94
C ASP A 41 -21.72 -10.27 -9.83
N GLN A 42 -21.21 -9.16 -9.28
CA GLN A 42 -20.67 -8.06 -10.08
C GLN A 42 -19.14 -8.08 -10.30
N GLU A 43 -18.40 -8.96 -9.62
CA GLU A 43 -16.93 -8.88 -9.54
C GLU A 43 -16.19 -9.03 -10.90
N PRO A 44 -16.56 -9.91 -11.85
CA PRO A 44 -15.91 -9.93 -13.17
C PRO A 44 -16.66 -9.05 -14.19
N GLY A 45 -17.99 -9.09 -14.19
CA GLY A 45 -18.84 -8.55 -15.24
C GLY A 45 -19.14 -7.06 -15.11
N MET A 46 -19.15 -6.49 -13.90
CA MET A 46 -19.46 -5.06 -13.73
C MET A 46 -18.24 -4.19 -14.02
N LEU A 47 -17.02 -4.57 -13.64
CA LEU A 47 -15.81 -3.83 -14.07
C LEU A 47 -15.65 -3.89 -15.59
N GLN A 48 -15.91 -5.06 -16.18
CA GLN A 48 -15.92 -5.25 -17.63
C GLN A 48 -17.08 -4.50 -18.32
N GLY A 49 -18.23 -4.38 -17.67
CA GLY A 49 -19.40 -3.64 -18.16
C GLY A 49 -19.35 -2.12 -17.94
N LEU A 50 -18.64 -1.65 -16.91
CA LEU A 50 -18.47 -0.23 -16.56
C LEU A 50 -17.28 0.38 -17.30
N LEU A 51 -16.18 -0.37 -17.47
CA LEU A 51 -15.02 0.07 -18.22
C LEU A 51 -15.04 -0.38 -19.69
N GLY A 52 -15.91 -1.31 -20.07
CA GLY A 52 -15.94 -1.90 -21.42
C GLY A 52 -14.70 -2.75 -21.74
N VAL A 53 -13.89 -3.05 -20.73
CA VAL A 53 -12.51 -3.53 -20.89
C VAL A 53 -12.32 -4.86 -20.13
N PRO A 54 -11.91 -5.95 -20.81
CA PRO A 54 -11.57 -7.21 -20.18
C PRO A 54 -10.51 -7.07 -19.09
N ILE A 55 -10.78 -7.63 -17.91
CA ILE A 55 -9.80 -7.65 -16.83
C ILE A 55 -8.61 -8.54 -17.24
N PRO A 56 -7.36 -8.06 -17.10
CA PRO A 56 -6.17 -8.85 -17.44
C PRO A 56 -6.15 -10.22 -16.71
N PRO A 57 -5.73 -11.32 -17.36
CA PRO A 57 -5.60 -12.63 -16.73
C PRO A 57 -4.64 -12.67 -15.53
N ARG A 58 -3.69 -11.72 -15.45
CA ARG A 58 -2.80 -11.57 -14.30
C ARG A 58 -3.44 -10.86 -13.11
N PHE A 59 -4.54 -10.15 -13.33
CA PHE A 59 -5.32 -9.47 -12.28
C PHE A 59 -6.60 -10.22 -11.91
N SER A 60 -6.98 -11.27 -12.66
CA SER A 60 -8.12 -12.12 -12.29
C SER A 60 -7.91 -12.82 -10.95
N TRP A 61 -6.67 -13.00 -10.48
CA TRP A 61 -6.39 -13.48 -9.12
C TRP A 61 -6.82 -12.47 -8.04
N VAL A 62 -6.78 -11.16 -8.32
CA VAL A 62 -7.11 -10.10 -7.35
C VAL A 62 -8.60 -10.14 -7.04
N LEU A 63 -9.40 -10.41 -8.08
CA LEU A 63 -10.86 -10.52 -8.00
C LEU A 63 -11.33 -11.92 -7.55
N ARG A 64 -10.53 -12.96 -7.79
CA ARG A 64 -10.81 -14.32 -7.31
C ARG A 64 -10.47 -14.46 -5.83
N ASP A 65 -9.36 -13.85 -5.43
CA ASP A 65 -8.81 -13.94 -4.09
C ASP A 65 -9.11 -12.66 -3.29
N THR A 66 -10.13 -11.88 -3.68
CA THR A 66 -10.56 -10.64 -3.00
C THR A 66 -10.77 -10.86 -1.49
N LEU A 67 -11.27 -12.04 -1.13
CA LEU A 67 -11.48 -12.47 0.26
C LEU A 67 -10.14 -12.74 0.97
N GLU A 68 -9.19 -13.41 0.32
CA GLU A 68 -7.85 -13.65 0.87
C GLU A 68 -7.06 -12.35 1.02
N LEU A 69 -7.15 -11.45 0.04
CA LEU A 69 -6.57 -10.10 0.10
C LEU A 69 -7.20 -9.26 1.22
N SER A 70 -8.52 -9.36 1.41
CA SER A 70 -9.21 -8.68 2.51
C SER A 70 -8.81 -9.23 3.88
N LEU A 71 -8.65 -10.56 4.00
CA LEU A 71 -8.14 -11.22 5.20
C LEU A 71 -6.68 -10.83 5.48
N ALA A 72 -5.83 -10.82 4.45
CA ALA A 72 -4.44 -10.40 4.54
C ALA A 72 -4.34 -8.93 4.98
N ASN A 73 -5.19 -8.05 4.41
CA ASN A 73 -5.25 -6.66 4.81
C ASN A 73 -5.80 -6.49 6.24
N GLY A 74 -6.78 -7.30 6.65
CA GLY A 74 -7.27 -7.35 8.03
C GLY A 74 -6.19 -7.78 9.02
N ALA A 75 -5.45 -8.85 8.72
CA ALA A 75 -4.31 -9.30 9.49
C ALA A 75 -3.22 -8.23 9.60
N LEU A 76 -2.90 -7.56 8.48
CA LEU A 76 -1.93 -6.47 8.46
C LEU A 76 -2.41 -5.28 9.32
N SER A 77 -3.69 -4.97 9.29
CA SER A 77 -4.30 -3.92 10.11
C SER A 77 -4.19 -4.24 11.60
N LEU A 78 -4.46 -5.49 11.99
CA LEU A 78 -4.28 -5.96 13.36
C LEU A 78 -2.80 -5.88 13.79
N LEU A 79 -1.87 -6.21 12.90
CA LEU A 79 -0.44 -6.05 13.17
C LEU A 79 -0.06 -4.59 13.41
N PHE A 80 -0.55 -3.65 12.59
CA PHE A 80 -0.34 -2.21 12.79
C PHE A 80 -0.91 -1.72 14.12
N ILE A 81 -2.11 -2.17 14.49
CA ILE A 81 -2.73 -1.84 15.78
C ILE A 81 -1.94 -2.43 16.94
N CYS A 82 -1.56 -3.71 16.86
CA CYS A 82 -0.80 -4.42 17.88
C CYS A 82 0.56 -3.75 18.12
N VAL A 83 1.29 -3.45 17.05
CA VAL A 83 2.57 -2.73 17.10
C VAL A 83 2.38 -1.30 17.61
N GLY A 84 1.34 -0.59 17.18
CA GLY A 84 1.00 0.75 17.66
C GLY A 84 0.72 0.77 19.18
N CYS A 85 -0.08 -0.17 19.68
CA CYS A 85 -0.30 -0.36 21.10
C CYS A 85 1.01 -0.69 21.84
N GLY A 86 1.80 -1.63 21.31
CA GLY A 86 3.08 -1.99 21.90
C GLY A 86 4.09 -0.83 21.95
N LEU A 87 4.06 0.07 20.96
CA LEU A 87 4.84 1.32 20.95
C LEU A 87 4.37 2.29 22.04
N LEU A 88 3.05 2.41 22.28
CA LEU A 88 2.51 3.23 23.38
C LEU A 88 2.93 2.68 24.75
N TYR A 89 2.94 1.36 24.90
CA TYR A 89 3.43 0.67 26.10
C TYR A 89 4.95 0.52 26.15
N GLN A 90 5.68 1.12 25.20
CA GLN A 90 7.14 1.11 25.12
C GLN A 90 7.75 -0.30 25.23
N ARG A 91 7.15 -1.30 24.55
CA ARG A 91 7.64 -2.67 24.53
C ARG A 91 8.68 -2.91 23.43
N GLU A 92 9.77 -3.59 23.76
CA GLU A 92 10.87 -3.84 22.80
C GLU A 92 10.43 -4.67 21.58
N TRP A 93 9.47 -5.60 21.73
CA TRP A 93 8.93 -6.37 20.61
C TRP A 93 8.22 -5.47 19.59
N ALA A 94 7.58 -4.38 20.04
CA ALA A 94 6.89 -3.44 19.18
C ALA A 94 7.87 -2.58 18.36
N ARG A 95 9.02 -2.25 18.94
CA ARG A 95 10.13 -1.60 18.23
C ARG A 95 10.62 -2.45 17.06
N ARG A 96 10.77 -3.77 17.27
CA ARG A 96 11.14 -4.71 16.19
C ARG A 96 10.01 -4.88 15.18
N GLY A 97 8.77 -4.95 15.66
CA GLY A 97 7.57 -5.04 14.84
C GLY A 97 7.43 -3.85 13.87
N ILE A 98 7.62 -2.62 14.33
CA ILE A 98 7.51 -1.44 13.47
C ILE A 98 8.63 -1.41 12.43
N MET A 99 9.86 -1.78 12.79
CA MET A 99 10.96 -1.89 11.81
C MET A 99 10.66 -2.94 10.74
N ALA A 100 10.12 -4.10 11.13
CA ALA A 100 9.71 -5.14 10.18
C ALA A 100 8.57 -4.67 9.27
N LEU A 101 7.56 -3.97 9.81
CA LEU A 101 6.45 -3.40 9.03
C LEU A 101 6.95 -2.34 8.03
N LEU A 102 7.86 -1.46 8.43
CA LEU A 102 8.45 -0.45 7.54
C LEU A 102 9.22 -1.10 6.38
N LEU A 103 9.97 -2.17 6.66
CA LEU A 103 10.64 -2.95 5.63
C LEU A 103 9.64 -3.62 4.69
N PHE A 104 8.61 -4.26 5.26
CA PHE A 104 7.55 -4.91 4.50
C PHE A 104 6.82 -3.93 3.57
N VAL A 105 6.41 -2.76 4.06
CA VAL A 105 5.80 -1.70 3.25
C VAL A 105 6.71 -1.26 2.12
N THR A 106 8.02 -1.15 2.38
CA THR A 106 8.99 -0.79 1.35
C THR A 106 9.06 -1.86 0.25
N LEU A 107 9.11 -3.14 0.62
CA LEU A 107 9.13 -4.25 -0.33
C LEU A 107 7.85 -4.31 -1.17
N VAL A 108 6.68 -4.13 -0.52
CA VAL A 108 5.39 -4.07 -1.22
C VAL A 108 5.37 -2.90 -2.20
N ASN A 109 5.83 -1.71 -1.80
CA ASN A 109 5.88 -0.54 -2.67
C ASN A 109 6.72 -0.79 -3.94
N PHE A 110 7.91 -1.39 -3.79
CA PHE A 110 8.73 -1.80 -4.94
C PHE A 110 8.07 -2.88 -5.80
N SER A 111 7.27 -3.76 -5.21
CA SER A 111 6.57 -4.83 -5.94
C SER A 111 5.42 -4.30 -6.81
N VAL A 112 4.88 -3.10 -6.51
CA VAL A 112 3.81 -2.47 -7.30
C VAL A 112 4.33 -1.87 -8.61
N LEU A 113 5.60 -1.45 -8.67
CA LEU A 113 6.22 -0.90 -9.89
C LEU A 113 6.12 -1.81 -11.13
N PRO A 114 6.54 -3.08 -11.08
CA PRO A 114 6.40 -3.97 -12.25
C PRO A 114 4.93 -4.26 -12.58
N LEU A 115 4.04 -4.25 -11.57
CA LEU A 115 2.62 -4.48 -11.74
C LEU A 115 1.94 -3.36 -12.56
N MET A 116 2.39 -2.11 -12.40
CA MET A 116 1.96 -0.97 -13.22
C MET A 116 2.35 -1.14 -14.69
N GLY A 117 3.54 -1.67 -14.98
CA GLY A 117 3.97 -1.96 -16.35
C GLY A 117 3.02 -2.93 -17.06
N VAL A 118 2.62 -3.99 -16.36
CA VAL A 118 1.66 -5.00 -16.86
C VAL A 118 0.27 -4.41 -17.10
N LEU A 119 -0.18 -3.47 -16.26
CA LEU A 119 -1.45 -2.76 -16.49
C LEU A 119 -1.43 -1.97 -17.79
N PHE A 120 -0.39 -1.19 -18.05
CA PHE A 120 -0.24 -0.45 -19.30
C PHE A 120 -0.17 -1.37 -20.51
N ASP A 121 0.57 -2.47 -20.43
CA ASP A 121 0.63 -3.47 -21.51
C ASP A 121 -0.74 -4.08 -21.78
N THR A 122 -1.54 -4.31 -20.74
CA THR A 122 -2.90 -4.85 -20.92
C THR A 122 -3.81 -3.80 -21.55
N VAL A 123 -3.76 -2.54 -21.12
CA VAL A 123 -4.51 -1.46 -21.78
C VAL A 123 -4.17 -1.39 -23.27
N MET A 124 -2.89 -1.56 -23.64
CA MET A 124 -2.45 -1.62 -25.05
C MET A 124 -3.11 -2.75 -25.84
N THR A 125 -3.30 -3.93 -25.24
CA THR A 125 -3.96 -5.07 -25.92
C THR A 125 -5.46 -4.89 -26.13
N LEU A 126 -6.07 -3.90 -25.49
CA LEU A 126 -7.51 -3.68 -25.48
C LEU A 126 -7.93 -2.50 -26.38
N LEU A 127 -6.95 -1.76 -26.93
CA LEU A 127 -7.19 -0.74 -27.93
C LEU A 127 -7.57 -1.36 -29.27
N THR A 128 -8.59 -0.79 -29.93
CA THR A 128 -8.99 -1.22 -31.27
C THR A 128 -7.96 -0.74 -32.31
N PRO A 129 -7.85 -1.40 -33.48
CA PRO A 129 -6.93 -0.99 -34.54
C PRO A 129 -7.10 0.49 -34.96
N GLU A 130 -8.33 1.02 -34.96
CA GLU A 130 -8.61 2.42 -35.26
C GLU A 130 -8.01 3.40 -34.23
N MET A 131 -8.01 3.03 -32.95
CA MET A 131 -7.38 3.84 -31.89
C MET A 131 -5.85 3.72 -31.88
N ILE A 132 -5.30 2.60 -32.34
CA ILE A 132 -3.84 2.38 -32.45
C ILE A 132 -3.24 3.22 -33.59
N VAL A 133 -3.97 3.38 -34.69
CA VAL A 133 -3.53 4.15 -35.87
C VAL A 133 -3.51 5.66 -35.60
N ALA A 134 -4.30 6.14 -34.63
CA ALA A 134 -4.22 7.51 -34.16
C ALA A 134 -2.89 7.73 -33.41
N LEU A 135 -1.92 8.35 -34.10
CA LEU A 135 -0.57 8.65 -33.61
C LEU A 135 -0.57 9.43 -32.28
N GLU A 136 -1.61 10.24 -32.05
CA GLU A 136 -1.79 11.02 -30.83
C GLU A 136 -2.12 10.12 -29.62
N THR A 137 -2.90 9.05 -29.80
CA THR A 137 -3.31 8.16 -28.72
C THR A 137 -2.15 7.29 -28.24
N THR A 138 -1.34 6.78 -29.17
CA THR A 138 -0.17 5.94 -28.84
C THR A 138 0.96 6.74 -28.20
N THR A 139 1.23 7.97 -28.67
CA THR A 139 2.25 8.85 -28.07
C THR A 139 1.87 9.33 -26.67
N LEU A 140 0.61 9.74 -26.45
CA LEU A 140 0.11 10.12 -25.13
C LEU A 140 0.16 8.95 -24.14
N LEU A 141 -0.23 7.74 -24.55
CA LEU A 141 -0.17 6.55 -23.70
C LEU A 141 1.27 6.15 -23.36
N HIS A 142 2.18 6.25 -24.31
CA HIS A 142 3.59 5.97 -24.07
C HIS A 142 4.22 7.01 -23.13
N GLN A 143 3.90 8.29 -23.30
CA GLN A 143 4.34 9.36 -22.40
C GLN A 143 3.74 9.21 -21.00
N ALA A 144 2.45 8.87 -20.90
CA ALA A 144 1.79 8.57 -19.63
C ALA A 144 2.47 7.40 -18.92
N ARG A 145 2.78 6.30 -19.62
CA ARG A 145 3.50 5.14 -19.05
C ARG A 145 4.82 5.55 -18.42
N TRP A 146 5.67 6.28 -19.13
CA TRP A 146 6.96 6.72 -18.60
C TRP A 146 6.83 7.74 -17.47
N THR A 147 5.83 8.63 -17.55
CA THR A 147 5.55 9.59 -16.48
C THR A 147 5.10 8.88 -15.21
N PHE A 148 4.14 7.95 -15.31
CA PHE A 148 3.65 7.17 -14.17
C PHE A 148 4.73 6.26 -13.58
N LEU A 149 5.52 5.58 -14.41
CA LEU A 149 6.64 4.77 -13.94
C LEU A 149 7.72 5.65 -13.29
N GLY A 150 8.06 6.79 -13.89
CA GLY A 150 9.04 7.73 -13.35
C GLY A 150 8.61 8.28 -11.99
N VAL A 151 7.37 8.78 -11.89
CA VAL A 151 6.79 9.23 -10.61
C VAL A 151 6.72 8.08 -9.61
N GLY A 152 6.31 6.88 -10.04
CA GLY A 152 6.27 5.69 -9.21
C GLY A 152 7.63 5.33 -8.62
N VAL A 153 8.70 5.39 -9.42
CA VAL A 153 10.07 5.13 -8.97
C VAL A 153 10.51 6.19 -7.96
N VAL A 154 10.25 7.48 -8.24
CA VAL A 154 10.58 8.57 -7.31
C VAL A 154 9.86 8.39 -5.98
N VAL A 155 8.56 8.06 -6.01
CA VAL A 155 7.77 7.80 -4.79
C VAL A 155 8.32 6.57 -4.05
N ALA A 156 8.61 5.47 -4.75
CA ALA A 156 9.16 4.26 -4.14
C ALA A 156 10.51 4.53 -3.45
N ILE A 157 11.40 5.27 -4.10
CA ILE A 157 12.69 5.68 -3.53
C ILE A 157 12.47 6.59 -2.32
N ALA A 158 11.60 7.60 -2.42
CA ALA A 158 11.32 8.52 -1.33
C ALA A 158 10.78 7.77 -0.09
N VAL A 159 9.86 6.82 -0.31
CA VAL A 159 9.33 5.96 0.76
C VAL A 159 10.42 5.06 1.33
N ALA A 160 11.28 4.47 0.50
CA ALA A 160 12.38 3.62 0.96
C ALA A 160 13.40 4.40 1.81
N VAL A 161 13.77 5.61 1.39
CA VAL A 161 14.66 6.50 2.14
C VAL A 161 14.03 6.90 3.46
N LEU A 162 12.76 7.30 3.46
CA LEU A 162 12.02 7.68 4.66
C LEU A 162 11.92 6.50 5.65
N ASN A 163 11.55 5.32 5.16
CA ASN A 163 11.43 4.10 5.98
C ASN A 163 12.79 3.66 6.53
N GLY A 164 13.84 3.68 5.70
CA GLY A 164 15.21 3.38 6.14
C GLY A 164 15.69 4.35 7.21
N TRP A 165 15.44 5.65 7.02
CA TRP A 165 15.76 6.67 8.02
C TRP A 165 15.00 6.45 9.33
N MET A 166 13.71 6.11 9.27
CA MET A 166 12.91 5.78 10.46
C MET A 166 13.46 4.55 11.19
N ILE A 167 13.85 3.49 10.47
CA ILE A 167 14.46 2.29 11.05
C ILE A 167 15.75 2.65 11.81
N LEU A 168 16.62 3.45 11.19
CA LEU A 168 17.86 3.93 11.84
C LEU A 168 17.54 4.75 13.09
N ARG A 169 16.51 5.60 13.05
CA ARG A 169 16.05 6.37 14.22
C ARG A 169 15.60 5.44 15.35
N PHE A 170 14.83 4.39 15.05
CA PHE A 170 14.39 3.39 16.03
C PHE A 170 15.52 2.52 16.59
N GLN A 171 16.68 2.47 15.92
CA GLN A 171 17.89 1.83 16.45
C GLN A 171 18.72 2.76 17.34
N ALA A 172 18.51 4.08 17.26
CA ALA A 172 19.27 5.04 18.03
C ALA A 172 19.16 4.76 19.55
N PRO A 173 20.26 4.88 20.31
CA PRO A 173 20.30 4.51 21.72
C PRO A 173 19.30 5.30 22.57
N GLU A 174 19.02 6.55 22.21
CA GLU A 174 18.02 7.42 22.87
C GLU A 174 16.58 6.88 22.78
N ILE A 175 16.24 6.27 21.64
CA ILE A 175 14.94 5.65 21.42
C ILE A 175 14.93 4.26 22.04
N ARG A 176 15.99 3.46 21.83
CA ARG A 176 16.12 2.11 22.40
C ARG A 176 16.02 2.11 23.92
N ALA A 177 16.59 3.11 24.61
CA ALA A 177 16.55 3.23 26.05
C ALA A 177 15.13 3.44 26.63
N GLN A 178 14.16 3.83 25.80
CA GLN A 178 12.76 3.97 26.23
C GLN A 178 12.02 2.64 26.25
N PHE A 179 12.55 1.60 25.59
CA PHE A 179 11.89 0.30 25.50
C PHE A 179 12.43 -0.67 26.54
N HIS A 180 11.52 -1.38 27.20
CA HIS A 180 11.80 -2.37 28.24
C HIS A 180 11.16 -3.73 27.91
#